data_AF-A0A2D7X5D0-F1
#
_entry.id   AF-A0A2D7X5D0-F1
#
_cell.length_a   1.000
_cell.length_b   1.000
_cell.length_c   1.000
_cell.angle_alpha   90.00
_cell.angle_beta   90.00
_cell.angle_gamma   90.00
#
_symmetry.space_group_name_H-M   'P 1'
#
loop_
_entity.id
_entity.type
_entity.pdbx_description
1 polymer ?
#
loop_
_entity_poly.entity_id
_entity_poly.type
_entity_poly.pdbx_seq_one_letter_code
_entity_poly.pdbx_strand_id
1 'polypeptide(L)'
;MDPLTIAAAITATKTLVKSARGVQEIAHGIDSLFHAQEAHEENKNKAPGSSIGAKNKQILQKRASDDGSETSMSAAAAAIIEEKQLKQQLDDLRDEINRKWPVPVGEKSTWDLILAEREKRVAAKKEREKQEKILAEERREKRQKLLIEIGKGLAVLLVAGGIAWFLWWAYTSGPAVR
;
A
#
# COMPACT_ATOMS: atom_id res chain seq x y z
N MET A 1 -4.02 5.50 10.75
CA MET A 1 -4.63 6.81 10.44
C MET A 1 -5.87 6.94 11.30
N ASP A 2 -6.12 8.09 11.91
CA ASP A 2 -7.23 8.29 12.86
C ASP A 2 -8.51 8.71 12.11
N PRO A 3 -9.72 8.39 12.61
CA PRO A 3 -11.01 8.79 11.99
C PRO A 3 -11.13 10.30 11.72
N LEU A 4 -10.44 11.11 12.53
CA LEU A 4 -10.32 12.56 12.33
C LEU A 4 -9.63 12.94 11.00
N THR A 5 -8.66 12.15 10.54
CA THR A 5 -7.98 12.39 9.26
C THR A 5 -8.91 12.15 8.08
N ILE A 6 -9.80 11.15 8.18
CA ILE A 6 -10.83 10.88 7.18
C ILE A 6 -11.86 12.02 7.17
N ALA A 7 -12.35 12.44 8.34
CA ALA A 7 -13.28 13.57 8.45
C ALA A 7 -12.71 14.87 7.85
N ALA A 8 -11.42 15.13 8.10
CA ALA A 8 -10.71 16.28 7.52
C ALA A 8 -10.62 16.17 5.99
N ALA A 9 -10.29 14.99 5.46
CA ALA A 9 -10.25 14.74 4.02
C ALA A 9 -11.64 14.88 3.37
N ILE A 10 -12.72 14.39 4.01
CA ILE A 10 -14.10 14.56 3.52
C ILE A 10 -14.45 16.05 3.49
N THR A 11 -14.15 16.79 4.58
CA THR A 11 -14.48 18.22 4.68
C THR A 11 -13.71 19.06 3.66
N ALA A 12 -12.41 18.77 3.47
CA ALA A 12 -11.59 19.42 2.46
C ALA A 12 -12.15 19.14 1.05
N THR A 13 -12.49 17.88 0.78
CA THR A 13 -13.08 17.48 -0.51
C THR A 13 -14.44 18.14 -0.73
N LYS A 14 -15.30 18.21 0.30
CA LYS A 14 -16.59 18.92 0.24
C LYS A 14 -16.41 20.40 -0.09
N THR A 15 -15.41 21.04 0.52
CA THR A 15 -15.08 22.44 0.24
C THR A 15 -14.61 22.63 -1.20
N LEU A 16 -13.75 21.74 -1.68
CA LEU A 16 -13.32 21.72 -3.09
C LEU A 16 -14.50 21.48 -4.02
N VAL A 17 -15.40 20.53 -3.69
CA VAL A 17 -16.60 20.27 -4.48
C VAL A 17 -17.50 21.50 -4.53
N LYS A 18 -17.62 22.28 -3.45
CA LYS A 18 -18.37 23.54 -3.49
C LYS A 18 -17.71 24.58 -4.40
N SER A 19 -16.40 24.78 -4.28
CA SER A 19 -15.69 25.84 -5.00
C SER A 19 -15.31 25.50 -6.45
N ALA A 20 -15.20 24.21 -6.79
CA ALA A 20 -14.60 23.79 -8.04
C ALA A 20 -15.44 24.15 -9.27
N ARG A 21 -14.79 24.57 -10.35
CA ARG A 21 -15.47 24.77 -11.65
C ARG A 21 -15.38 23.53 -12.53
N GLY A 22 -14.43 22.63 -12.26
CA GLY A 22 -14.21 21.42 -13.04
C GLY A 22 -13.90 20.19 -12.19
N VAL A 23 -14.13 19.00 -12.77
CA VAL A 23 -13.94 17.71 -12.09
C VAL A 23 -12.48 17.44 -11.74
N GLN A 24 -11.53 18.02 -12.48
CA GLN A 24 -10.09 17.87 -12.19
C GLN A 24 -9.68 18.52 -10.85
N GLU A 25 -10.35 19.59 -10.43
CA GLU A 25 -10.03 20.32 -9.18
C GLU A 25 -10.46 19.51 -7.94
N ILE A 26 -11.49 18.66 -8.06
CA ILE A 26 -11.95 17.77 -6.99
C ILE A 26 -11.28 16.40 -7.04
N ALA A 27 -10.74 16.00 -8.20
CA ALA A 27 -10.16 14.67 -8.40
C ALA A 27 -9.06 14.37 -7.38
N HIS A 28 -8.16 15.33 -7.12
CA HIS A 28 -7.11 15.19 -6.11
C HIS A 28 -7.65 15.10 -4.68
N GLY A 29 -8.73 15.82 -4.36
CA GLY A 29 -9.39 15.73 -3.05
C GLY A 29 -10.05 14.36 -2.85
N ILE A 30 -10.79 13.89 -3.85
CA ILE A 30 -11.45 12.58 -3.86
C ILE A 30 -10.41 11.45 -3.78
N ASP A 31 -9.31 11.56 -4.52
CA ASP A 31 -8.22 10.59 -4.44
C ASP A 31 -7.57 10.58 -3.06
N SER A 32 -7.33 11.75 -2.46
CA SER A 32 -6.79 11.86 -1.09
C SER A 32 -7.75 11.27 -0.04
N LEU A 33 -9.06 11.46 -0.22
CA LEU A 33 -10.09 10.85 0.61
C LEU A 33 -10.03 9.32 0.55
N PHE A 34 -9.98 8.74 -0.66
CA PHE A 34 -9.89 7.29 -0.83
C PHE A 34 -8.59 6.72 -0.29
N HIS A 35 -7.46 7.42 -0.47
CA HIS A 35 -6.19 7.02 0.14
C HIS A 35 -6.24 7.05 1.66
N ALA A 36 -6.88 8.07 2.26
CA ALA A 36 -7.05 8.13 3.71
C ALA A 36 -7.94 6.99 4.23
N GLN A 37 -9.00 6.64 3.50
CA GLN A 37 -9.88 5.52 3.83
C GLN A 37 -9.17 4.17 3.69
N GLU A 38 -8.42 3.95 2.60
CA GLU A 38 -7.66 2.72 2.38
C GLU A 38 -6.54 2.55 3.41
N ALA A 39 -5.82 3.63 3.74
CA ALA A 39 -4.82 3.63 4.80
C ALA A 39 -5.45 3.35 6.18
N HIS A 40 -6.69 3.78 6.42
CA HIS A 40 -7.39 3.46 7.66
C HIS A 40 -7.78 1.97 7.73
N GLU A 41 -8.34 1.40 6.66
CA GLU A 41 -8.66 -0.03 6.57
C GLU A 41 -7.42 -0.94 6.69
N GLU A 42 -6.31 -0.58 6.04
CA GLU A 42 -5.06 -1.35 6.15
C GLU A 42 -4.48 -1.29 7.58
N ASN A 43 -4.66 -0.17 8.27
CA ASN A 43 -4.18 0.03 9.64
C ASN A 43 -5.11 -0.58 10.71
N LYS A 44 -6.40 -0.84 10.42
CA LYS A 44 -7.29 -1.58 11.35
C LYS A 44 -6.76 -2.97 11.67
N ASN A 45 -6.05 -3.59 10.73
CA ASN A 45 -5.54 -4.97 10.84
C ASN A 45 -4.09 -5.06 11.37
N LYS A 46 -3.42 -3.92 11.58
CA LYS A 46 -2.07 -3.86 12.15
C LYS A 46 -2.19 -3.42 13.60
N ALA A 47 -1.62 -4.19 14.54
CA ALA A 47 -1.56 -3.82 15.95
C ALA A 47 -1.04 -2.37 16.09
N PRO A 48 -1.59 -1.56 17.01
CA PRO A 48 -1.33 -0.12 17.08
C PRO A 48 0.16 0.15 17.34
N GLY A 49 0.91 0.37 16.27
CA GLY A 49 2.29 0.81 16.29
C GLY A 49 2.35 2.29 16.64
N SER A 50 3.09 2.62 17.69
CA SER A 50 3.16 3.95 18.29
C SER A 50 3.46 5.07 17.29
N SER A 51 2.64 6.11 17.28
CA SER A 51 3.02 7.50 17.54
C SER A 51 1.92 8.44 17.03
N ILE A 52 1.70 9.53 17.77
CA ILE A 52 0.64 10.55 17.60
C ILE A 52 -0.69 10.20 18.26
N GLY A 53 -1.37 9.09 17.92
CA GLY A 53 -2.65 8.72 18.56
C GLY A 53 -2.56 8.53 20.08
N ALA A 54 -1.46 7.93 20.56
CA ALA A 54 -1.24 7.66 21.99
C ALA A 54 -1.11 8.93 22.85
N LYS A 55 -0.53 10.02 22.33
CA LYS A 55 -0.35 11.26 23.09
C LYS A 55 -1.66 12.02 23.27
N ASN A 56 -2.51 12.05 22.23
CA ASN A 56 -3.84 12.64 22.32
C ASN A 56 -4.77 11.78 23.17
N LYS A 57 -4.66 10.45 23.07
CA LYS A 57 -5.41 9.50 23.91
C LYS A 57 -5.09 9.68 25.40
N GLN A 58 -3.83 9.90 25.76
CA GLN A 58 -3.42 10.13 27.15
C GLN A 58 -3.98 11.45 27.72
N ILE A 59 -4.09 12.50 26.90
CA ILE A 59 -4.66 13.80 27.31
C ILE A 59 -6.18 13.69 27.48
N LEU A 60 -6.86 12.94 26.60
CA LEU A 60 -8.30 12.67 26.69
C LEU A 60 -8.63 11.79 27.90
N GLN A 61 -7.84 10.74 28.15
CA GLN A 61 -7.97 9.88 29.34
C GLN A 61 -7.81 10.67 30.64
N LYS A 62 -6.85 11.61 30.67
CA LYS A 62 -6.60 12.44 31.86
C LYS A 62 -7.68 13.50 32.13
N ARG A 63 -8.44 13.92 31.10
CA ARG A 63 -9.58 14.84 31.24
C ARG A 63 -10.90 14.12 31.54
N ALA A 64 -11.02 12.86 31.14
CA ALA A 64 -12.26 12.10 31.28
C ALA A 64 -12.41 11.39 32.65
N SER A 65 -11.36 11.34 33.49
CA SER A 65 -11.36 10.55 34.75
C SER A 65 -11.92 9.13 34.56
N ASP A 66 -11.68 8.54 33.39
CA ASP A 66 -12.21 7.25 32.96
C ASP A 66 -11.05 6.27 32.91
N ASP A 67 -11.25 5.04 33.40
CA ASP A 67 -10.22 4.02 33.69
C ASP A 67 -9.57 3.40 32.43
N GLY A 68 -9.57 4.14 31.32
CA GLY A 68 -8.78 3.86 30.13
C GLY A 68 -9.08 2.56 29.39
N SER A 69 -10.03 1.74 29.85
CA SER A 69 -10.34 0.48 29.21
C SER A 69 -10.96 0.75 27.84
N GLU A 70 -10.29 0.31 26.78
CA GLU A 70 -10.81 0.34 25.40
C GLU A 70 -12.10 -0.51 25.25
N THR A 71 -12.49 -1.20 26.32
CA THR A 71 -13.69 -2.04 26.47
C THR A 71 -14.85 -1.34 27.18
N SER A 72 -14.70 -0.08 27.61
CA SER A 72 -15.82 0.64 28.23
C SER A 72 -16.92 0.90 27.20
N MET A 73 -18.18 0.78 27.63
CA MET A 73 -19.34 1.01 26.78
C MET A 73 -19.31 2.41 26.15
N SER A 74 -18.71 3.40 26.83
CA SER A 74 -18.48 4.76 26.33
C SER A 74 -17.50 4.80 25.16
N ALA A 75 -16.39 4.04 25.21
CA ALA A 75 -15.44 3.93 24.11
C ALA A 75 -16.05 3.23 22.89
N ALA A 76 -16.81 2.15 23.11
CA ALA A 76 -17.54 1.46 22.04
C ALA A 76 -18.62 2.35 21.41
N ALA A 77 -19.38 3.09 22.22
CA ALA A 77 -20.38 4.04 21.74
C ALA A 77 -19.76 5.19 20.95
N ALA A 78 -18.65 5.77 21.42
CA ALA A 78 -17.92 6.82 20.71
C ALA A 78 -17.43 6.33 19.34
N ALA A 79 -16.85 5.13 19.26
CA ALA A 79 -16.40 4.55 17.99
C ALA A 79 -17.56 4.35 17.00
N ILE A 80 -18.71 3.84 17.46
CA ILE A 80 -19.90 3.64 16.62
C ILE A 80 -20.48 4.98 16.15
N ILE A 81 -20.52 5.99 17.03
CA ILE A 81 -21.02 7.33 16.70
C ILE A 81 -20.11 8.00 15.67
N GLU A 82 -18.79 7.93 15.86
CA GLU A 82 -17.81 8.45 14.91
C GLU A 82 -17.93 7.77 13.53
N GLU A 83 -18.09 6.45 13.49
CA GLU A 83 -18.29 5.72 12.24
C GLU A 83 -19.57 6.17 11.52
N LYS A 84 -20.67 6.33 12.27
CA LYS A 84 -21.93 6.83 11.70
C LYS A 84 -21.80 8.26 11.18
N GLN A 85 -21.10 9.13 11.92
CA GLN A 85 -20.87 10.51 11.52
C GLN A 85 -20.03 10.59 10.24
N LEU A 86 -18.99 9.75 10.12
CA LEU A 86 -18.20 9.65 8.90
C LEU A 86 -19.03 9.18 7.70
N LYS A 87 -19.89 8.17 7.89
CA LYS A 87 -20.81 7.72 6.84
C LYS A 87 -21.74 8.83 6.39
N GLN A 88 -22.34 9.57 7.32
CA GLN A 88 -23.18 10.72 6.99
C GLN A 88 -22.42 11.79 6.22
N GLN A 89 -21.18 12.10 6.61
CA GLN A 89 -20.36 13.08 5.88
C GLN A 89 -20.00 12.61 4.46
N LEU A 90 -19.80 11.31 4.26
CA LEU A 90 -19.56 10.73 2.96
C LEU A 90 -20.81 10.73 2.08
N ASP A 91 -21.97 10.40 2.66
CA ASP A 91 -23.27 10.45 1.98
C ASP A 91 -23.61 11.88 1.55
N ASP A 92 -23.39 12.85 2.44
CA ASP A 92 -23.49 14.28 2.15
C ASP A 92 -22.60 14.71 0.97
N LEU A 93 -21.35 14.23 0.93
CA LEU A 93 -20.40 14.53 -0.14
C LEU A 93 -20.87 13.92 -1.47
N ARG A 94 -21.37 12.67 -1.42
CA ARG A 94 -21.96 11.99 -2.57
C ARG A 94 -23.12 12.78 -3.14
N ASP A 95 -24.06 13.19 -2.28
CA ASP A 95 -25.23 13.97 -2.69
C ASP A 95 -24.82 15.32 -3.29
N GLU A 96 -23.80 15.96 -2.72
CA GLU A 96 -23.28 17.23 -3.22
C GLU A 96 -22.61 17.08 -4.60
N ILE A 97 -21.84 16.02 -4.82
CA ILE A 97 -21.26 15.68 -6.13
C ILE A 97 -22.36 15.40 -7.15
N ASN A 98 -23.34 14.57 -6.78
CA ASN A 98 -24.46 14.22 -7.67
C ASN A 98 -25.33 15.43 -8.01
N ARG A 99 -25.51 16.36 -7.07
CA ARG A 99 -26.23 17.62 -7.30
C ARG A 99 -25.46 18.55 -8.24
N LYS A 100 -24.13 18.61 -8.10
CA LYS A 100 -23.29 19.51 -8.90
C LYS A 100 -23.06 19.01 -10.33
N TRP A 101 -22.98 17.69 -10.49
CA TRP A 101 -22.88 17.02 -11.78
C TRP A 101 -24.00 15.99 -11.90
N PRO A 102 -25.23 16.41 -12.22
CA PRO A 102 -26.35 15.51 -12.38
C PRO A 102 -26.20 14.65 -13.64
N VAL A 103 -26.73 13.43 -13.56
CA VAL A 103 -26.74 12.44 -14.64
C VAL A 103 -28.19 12.25 -15.10
N PRO A 104 -28.46 11.93 -16.37
CA PRO A 104 -29.83 11.68 -16.84
C PRO A 104 -30.55 10.60 -16.01
N VAL A 105 -31.87 10.74 -15.90
CA VAL A 105 -32.71 9.81 -15.14
C VAL A 105 -32.59 8.40 -15.76
N GLY A 106 -32.16 7.43 -14.95
CA GLY A 106 -31.95 6.04 -15.37
C GLY A 106 -30.48 5.63 -15.47
N GLU A 107 -29.54 6.57 -15.37
CA GLU A 107 -28.11 6.29 -15.34
C GLU A 107 -27.56 6.22 -13.90
N LYS A 108 -26.39 5.58 -13.76
CA LYS A 108 -25.68 5.52 -12.47
C LYS A 108 -25.28 6.93 -12.04
N SER A 109 -25.31 7.21 -10.73
CA SER A 109 -24.93 8.52 -10.23
C SER A 109 -23.46 8.83 -10.53
N THR A 110 -23.10 10.12 -10.64
CA THR A 110 -21.72 10.56 -10.93
C THR A 110 -20.73 9.94 -9.94
N TRP A 111 -21.12 9.85 -8.66
CA TRP A 111 -20.35 9.16 -7.64
C TRP A 111 -20.11 7.68 -7.96
N ASP A 112 -21.15 6.96 -8.39
CA ASP A 112 -21.04 5.53 -8.70
C ASP A 112 -20.18 5.28 -9.95
N LEU A 113 -20.19 6.21 -10.91
CA LEU A 113 -19.30 6.17 -12.08
C LEU A 113 -17.84 6.37 -11.68
N ILE A 114 -17.56 7.30 -10.75
CA ILE A 114 -16.21 7.51 -10.20
C ILE A 114 -15.72 6.24 -9.49
N LEU A 115 -16.57 5.61 -8.70
CA LEU A 115 -16.24 4.34 -8.03
C LEU A 115 -15.93 3.22 -9.05
N ALA A 116 -16.78 3.06 -10.07
CA ALA A 116 -16.58 2.03 -11.10
C ALA A 116 -15.27 2.20 -11.88
N GLU A 117 -14.91 3.43 -12.25
CA GLU A 117 -13.65 3.73 -12.94
C GLU A 117 -12.44 3.48 -12.01
N ARG A 118 -12.55 3.84 -10.72
CA ARG A 118 -11.52 3.53 -9.72
C ARG A 118 -11.31 2.02 -9.61
N GLU A 119 -12.38 1.25 -9.44
CA GLU A 119 -12.31 -0.22 -9.31
C GLU A 119 -11.64 -0.85 -10.54
N LYS A 120 -12.00 -0.39 -11.74
CA LYS A 120 -11.37 -0.84 -12.99
C LYS A 120 -9.86 -0.56 -13.00
N ARG A 121 -9.43 0.64 -12.58
CA ARG A 121 -8.00 1.00 -12.52
C ARG A 121 -7.25 0.20 -11.46
N VAL A 122 -7.86 -0.01 -10.29
CA VAL A 122 -7.28 -0.83 -9.21
C VAL A 122 -7.15 -2.28 -9.64
N ALA A 123 -8.16 -2.85 -10.30
CA ALA A 123 -8.10 -4.20 -10.84
C ALA A 123 -6.98 -4.35 -11.89
N ALA A 124 -6.90 -3.43 -12.85
CA ALA A 124 -5.85 -3.42 -13.85
C ALA A 124 -4.45 -3.31 -13.24
N LYS A 125 -4.28 -2.51 -12.18
CA LYS A 125 -3.01 -2.40 -11.45
C LYS A 125 -2.65 -3.73 -10.75
N LYS A 126 -3.60 -4.35 -10.06
CA LYS A 126 -3.40 -5.66 -9.40
C LYS A 126 -3.01 -6.75 -10.41
N GLU A 127 -3.59 -6.75 -11.60
CA GLU A 127 -3.22 -7.69 -12.66
C GLU A 127 -1.78 -7.46 -13.16
N ARG A 128 -1.39 -6.21 -13.39
CA ARG A 128 0.00 -5.86 -13.76
C ARG A 128 0.99 -6.27 -12.69
N GLU A 129 0.70 -5.99 -11.43
CA GLU A 129 1.56 -6.40 -10.31
C GLU A 129 1.70 -7.93 -10.21
N LYS A 130 0.62 -8.69 -10.48
CA LYS A 130 0.69 -10.16 -10.55
C LYS A 130 1.59 -10.62 -11.70
N GLN A 131 1.44 -10.03 -12.88
CA GLN A 131 2.27 -10.35 -14.05
C GLN A 131 3.74 -10.00 -13.80
N GLU A 132 4.03 -8.85 -13.20
CA GLU A 132 5.38 -8.45 -12.84
C GLU A 132 6.00 -9.38 -11.80
N LYS A 133 5.24 -9.86 -10.82
CA LYS A 133 5.71 -10.86 -9.85
C LYS A 133 6.07 -12.18 -10.54
N ILE A 134 5.22 -12.68 -11.43
CA ILE A 134 5.48 -13.90 -12.21
C ILE A 134 6.75 -13.72 -13.07
N LEU A 135 6.86 -12.61 -13.80
CA LEU A 135 8.04 -12.30 -14.62
C LEU A 135 9.31 -12.11 -13.77
N ALA A 136 9.20 -11.54 -12.57
CA ALA A 136 10.31 -11.39 -11.65
C ALA A 136 10.78 -12.73 -11.09
N GLU A 137 9.86 -13.65 -10.80
CA GLU A 137 10.14 -15.03 -10.41
C GLU A 137 10.84 -15.78 -11.54
N GLU A 138 10.32 -15.73 -12.77
CA GLU A 138 10.98 -16.34 -13.94
C GLU A 138 12.40 -15.79 -14.17
N ARG A 139 12.59 -14.47 -14.00
CA ARG A 139 13.92 -13.85 -14.09
C ARG A 139 14.85 -14.30 -12.96
N ARG A 140 14.33 -14.59 -11.77
CA ARG A 140 15.14 -15.15 -10.66
C ARG A 140 15.55 -16.58 -10.97
N GLU A 141 14.63 -17.41 -11.44
CA GLU A 141 14.92 -18.79 -11.83
C GLU A 141 15.94 -18.89 -12.96
N LYS A 142 15.78 -18.07 -14.02
CA LYS A 142 16.75 -18.02 -15.13
C LYS A 142 18.13 -17.58 -14.66
N ARG A 143 18.22 -16.60 -13.75
CA ARG A 143 19.50 -16.18 -13.16
C ARG A 143 20.14 -17.28 -12.31
N GLN A 144 19.37 -18.00 -11.50
CA GLN A 144 19.89 -19.11 -10.72
C GLN A 144 20.43 -20.24 -11.61
N LYS A 145 19.70 -20.61 -12.67
CA LYS A 145 20.17 -21.61 -13.65
C LYS A 145 21.47 -21.17 -14.33
N LEU A 146 21.55 -19.92 -14.77
CA LEU A 146 22.76 -19.35 -15.39
C LEU A 146 23.95 -19.36 -14.42
N LEU A 147 23.74 -18.97 -13.16
CA LEU A 147 24.80 -18.98 -12.14
C LEU A 147 25.31 -20.39 -11.84
N ILE A 148 24.42 -21.38 -11.78
CA ILE A 148 24.80 -22.79 -11.59
C ILE A 148 25.62 -23.29 -12.79
N GLU A 149 25.22 -22.94 -14.01
CA GLU A 149 25.93 -23.35 -15.23
C GLU A 149 27.31 -22.68 -15.34
N ILE A 150 27.40 -21.38 -15.08
CA ILE A 150 28.68 -20.67 -15.00
C ILE A 150 29.56 -21.25 -13.88
N GLY A 151 28.98 -21.53 -12.71
CA GLY A 151 29.69 -22.14 -11.59
C GLY A 151 30.29 -23.50 -11.92
N LYS A 152 29.56 -24.35 -12.67
CA LYS A 152 30.09 -25.63 -13.17
C LYS A 152 31.25 -25.42 -14.15
N GLY A 153 31.13 -24.48 -15.09
CA GLY A 153 32.20 -24.14 -16.02
C GLY A 153 33.47 -23.64 -15.32
N LEU A 154 33.30 -22.76 -14.33
CA LEU A 154 34.40 -22.23 -13.51
C LEU A 154 35.08 -23.31 -12.68
N ALA A 155 34.31 -24.25 -12.11
CA ALA A 155 34.87 -25.38 -11.37
C ALA A 155 35.73 -26.29 -12.26
N VAL A 156 35.27 -26.60 -13.47
CA VAL A 156 36.05 -27.40 -14.43
C VAL A 156 37.34 -26.67 -14.82
N LEU A 157 37.27 -25.36 -15.09
CA LEU A 157 38.45 -24.55 -15.41
C LEU A 157 39.45 -24.48 -14.24
N LEU A 158 38.97 -24.38 -12.99
CA LEU A 158 39.83 -24.40 -11.82
C LEU A 158 40.55 -25.74 -11.63
N VAL A 159 39.85 -26.86 -11.84
CA VAL A 159 40.46 -28.19 -11.75
C VAL A 159 41.48 -28.38 -12.87
N ALA A 160 41.13 -28.07 -14.12
CA ALA A 160 42.04 -28.18 -15.25
C ALA A 160 43.26 -27.25 -15.11
N GLY A 161 43.03 -26.01 -14.68
CA GLY A 161 44.08 -25.02 -14.41
C GLY A 161 44.98 -25.45 -13.26
N GLY A 162 44.42 -26.01 -12.19
CA GLY A 162 45.18 -26.55 -11.06
C GLY A 162 46.06 -27.74 -11.45
N ILE A 163 45.55 -28.65 -12.28
CA ILE A 163 46.33 -29.77 -12.83
C ILE A 163 47.45 -29.25 -13.73
N ALA A 164 47.16 -28.35 -14.66
CA ALA A 164 48.16 -27.78 -15.56
C ALA A 164 49.26 -27.02 -14.79
N TRP A 165 48.88 -26.23 -13.79
CA TRP A 165 49.81 -25.54 -12.90
C TRP A 165 50.67 -26.52 -12.09
N PHE A 166 50.07 -27.57 -11.54
CA PHE A 166 50.79 -28.60 -10.79
C PHE A 166 51.79 -29.35 -11.67
N LEU A 167 51.40 -29.73 -12.90
CA LEU A 167 52.30 -30.39 -13.86
C LEU A 167 53.45 -29.47 -14.27
N TRP A 168 53.18 -28.19 -14.51
CA TRP A 168 54.22 -27.22 -14.81
C TRP A 168 55.19 -27.04 -13.64
N TRP A 169 54.68 -26.88 -12.41
CA TRP A 169 55.49 -26.79 -11.20
C TRP A 169 56.33 -28.06 -10.99
N ALA A 170 55.74 -29.25 -11.16
CA ALA A 170 56.45 -30.52 -11.03
C ALA A 170 57.57 -30.67 -12.09
N TYR A 171 57.35 -30.17 -13.30
CA TYR A 171 58.36 -30.15 -14.36
C TYR A 171 59.51 -29.18 -14.06
N THR A 172 59.23 -28.00 -13.51
CA THR A 172 60.26 -26.96 -13.26
C THR A 172 60.96 -27.08 -11.90
N SER A 173 60.30 -27.67 -10.90
CA SER A 173 60.74 -27.69 -9.51
C SER A 173 60.86 -29.11 -8.93
N GLY A 174 60.61 -30.15 -9.73
CA GLY A 174 60.83 -31.53 -9.33
C GLY A 174 62.32 -31.79 -9.02
N PRO A 175 62.63 -32.53 -7.93
CA PRO A 175 64.02 -32.86 -7.62
C PRO A 175 64.59 -33.67 -8.78
N ALA A 176 65.75 -33.25 -9.30
CA ALA A 176 66.53 -34.05 -10.22
C ALA A 176 66.87 -35.36 -9.49
N VAL A 177 66.16 -36.44 -9.85
CA VAL A 177 66.50 -37.79 -9.41
C VAL A 177 67.89 -38.08 -9.97
N ARG A 178 68.89 -38.03 -9.09
CA ARG A 178 70.22 -38.62 -9.29
C ARG A 178 70.22 -40.01 -8.67
#